data_AF-A0A6J5FX97-F1
#
_entry.id   AF-A0A6J5FX97-F1
#
_cell.length_a   1.000
_cell.length_b   1.000
_cell.length_c   1.000
_cell.angle_alpha   90.00
_cell.angle_beta   90.00
_cell.angle_gamma   90.00
#
_symmetry.space_group_name_H-M   'P 1'
#
loop_
_entity.id
_entity.type
_entity.pdbx_description
1 polymer ?
#
loop_
_entity_poly.entity_id
_entity_poly.type
_entity_poly.pdbx_seq_one_letter_code
_entity_poly.pdbx_strand_id
1 'polypeptide(L)'
;MTYVDGFVVPVPTANREVYRQFAERAAAVFKEHGALKVVECWGDDVPEGKVTSFPMAIKRKDDETVVFSWVVWPSHQSRDEGMKAVMADPRLQPDKNQMPFDGQRLIYGGFEVIVDA
;
A
#
# COMPACT_ATOMS: atom_id res chain seq x y z
N MET A 1 16.93 -12.62 -2.52
CA MET A 1 17.21 -11.30 -1.93
C MET A 1 15.88 -10.68 -1.54
N THR A 2 15.86 -9.89 -0.46
CA THR A 2 14.66 -9.19 0.03
C THR A 2 14.00 -8.42 -1.10
N TYR A 3 12.68 -8.49 -1.17
CA TYR A 3 11.88 -7.86 -2.21
C TYR A 3 10.78 -7.01 -1.59
N VAL A 4 10.43 -5.91 -2.24
CA VAL A 4 9.48 -4.93 -1.70
C VAL A 4 8.40 -4.65 -2.72
N ASP A 5 7.13 -4.72 -2.32
CA ASP A 5 6.06 -4.02 -3.04
C ASP A 5 5.89 -2.64 -2.42
N GLY A 6 5.97 -1.58 -3.23
CA GLY A 6 5.73 -0.19 -2.82
C GLY A 6 4.42 0.33 -3.39
N PHE A 7 3.74 1.18 -2.61
CA PHE A 7 2.42 1.73 -2.93
C PHE A 7 2.34 3.22 -2.59
N VAL A 8 1.60 3.98 -3.40
CA VAL A 8 1.17 5.33 -3.08
C VAL A 8 -0.31 5.48 -3.35
N VAL A 9 -1.08 5.90 -2.34
CA VAL A 9 -2.54 5.80 -2.34
C VAL A 9 -3.20 7.16 -2.06
N PRO A 10 -4.21 7.59 -2.84
CA PRO A 10 -4.97 8.81 -2.56
C PRO A 10 -6.17 8.49 -1.68
N VAL A 11 -6.04 8.71 -0.36
CA VAL A 11 -7.08 8.37 0.60
C VAL A 11 -7.85 9.64 0.98
N PRO A 12 -9.20 9.68 0.90
CA PRO A 12 -9.97 10.78 1.45
C PRO A 12 -9.57 11.05 2.90
N THR A 13 -9.27 12.29 3.24
CA THR A 13 -8.68 12.66 4.54
C THR A 13 -9.63 12.31 5.69
N ALA A 14 -10.93 12.43 5.46
CA ALA A 14 -11.97 12.01 6.40
C ALA A 14 -11.97 10.50 6.68
N ASN A 15 -11.38 9.69 5.78
CA ASN A 15 -11.32 8.23 5.89
C ASN A 15 -10.05 7.71 6.57
N ARG A 16 -9.23 8.56 7.21
CA ARG A 16 -7.97 8.13 7.86
C ARG A 16 -8.13 6.89 8.74
N GLU A 17 -9.15 6.90 9.61
CA GLU A 17 -9.38 5.80 10.56
C GLU A 17 -9.96 4.56 9.86
N VAL A 18 -10.81 4.75 8.86
CA VAL A 18 -11.34 3.65 8.03
C VAL A 18 -10.19 2.98 7.25
N TYR A 19 -9.26 3.77 6.72
CA TYR A 19 -8.06 3.29 6.05
C TYR A 19 -7.15 2.52 7.01
N ARG A 20 -6.91 3.02 8.22
CA ARG A 20 -6.12 2.31 9.24
C ARG A 20 -6.68 0.91 9.51
N GLN A 21 -7.99 0.80 9.73
CA GLN A 21 -8.65 -0.49 9.98
C GLN A 21 -8.67 -1.41 8.75
N PHE A 22 -8.82 -0.85 7.55
CA PHE A 22 -8.65 -1.57 6.28
C PHE A 22 -7.23 -2.16 6.17
N ALA A 23 -6.21 -1.34 6.45
CA ALA A 23 -4.82 -1.72 6.32
C ALA A 23 -4.38 -2.73 7.40
N GLU A 24 -4.88 -2.64 8.63
CA GLU A 24 -4.61 -3.64 9.69
C GLU A 24 -5.13 -5.03 9.31
N ARG A 25 -6.33 -5.10 8.71
CA ARG A 25 -6.89 -6.36 8.21
C ARG A 25 -6.06 -6.91 7.04
N ALA A 26 -5.69 -6.06 6.08
CA ALA A 26 -4.82 -6.45 4.98
C ALA A 26 -3.45 -6.94 5.48
N ALA A 27 -2.85 -6.21 6.42
CA ALA A 27 -1.54 -6.53 6.97
C ALA A 27 -1.52 -7.91 7.63
N ALA A 28 -2.56 -8.28 8.40
CA ALA A 28 -2.67 -9.61 8.98
C ALA A 28 -2.63 -10.71 7.91
N VAL A 29 -3.39 -10.54 6.83
CA VAL A 29 -3.44 -11.49 5.70
C VAL A 29 -2.09 -11.56 4.97
N PHE A 30 -1.46 -10.42 4.70
CA PHE A 30 -0.12 -10.38 4.09
C PHE A 30 0.91 -11.15 4.94
N LYS A 31 0.90 -10.94 6.25
CA LYS A 31 1.83 -11.60 7.20
C LYS A 31 1.58 -13.11 7.25
N GLU A 32 0.33 -13.56 7.23
CA GLU A 32 -0.03 -14.98 7.16
C GLU A 32 0.47 -15.64 5.86
N HIS A 33 0.51 -14.90 4.75
CA HIS A 33 0.96 -15.39 3.44
C HIS A 33 2.44 -15.09 3.13
N GLY A 34 3.26 -14.85 4.16
CA GLY A 34 4.72 -14.82 4.03
C GLY A 34 5.37 -13.45 3.98
N ALA A 35 4.62 -12.36 4.15
CA ALA A 35 5.22 -11.03 4.28
C ALA A 35 6.02 -10.91 5.60
N LEU A 36 7.20 -10.30 5.51
CA LEU A 36 8.07 -10.00 6.63
C LEU A 36 7.64 -8.72 7.36
N LYS A 37 7.15 -7.72 6.61
CA LYS A 37 6.71 -6.45 7.18
C LYS A 37 5.64 -5.84 6.29
N VAL A 38 4.69 -5.14 6.90
CA VAL A 38 3.72 -4.29 6.23
C VAL A 38 3.77 -2.95 6.94
N VAL A 39 3.96 -1.87 6.19
CA VAL A 39 4.11 -0.52 6.75
C VAL A 39 3.22 0.43 6.00
N GLU A 40 2.47 1.22 6.75
CA GLU A 40 1.51 2.20 6.25
C GLU A 40 1.84 3.56 6.85
N CYS A 41 2.12 4.56 6.02
CA CYS A 41 2.48 5.90 6.46
C CYS A 41 1.46 6.92 5.97
N TRP A 42 0.87 7.68 6.89
CA TRP A 42 -0.02 8.79 6.57
C TRP A 42 0.81 10.04 6.25
N GLY A 43 0.49 10.74 5.16
CA GLY A 43 1.16 11.99 4.78
C GLY A 43 1.03 13.03 5.89
N ASP A 44 2.17 13.53 6.35
CA ASP A 44 2.28 14.55 7.40
C ASP A 44 2.90 15.84 6.83
N ASP A 45 4.12 15.74 6.31
CA ASP A 45 4.82 16.81 5.59
C ASP A 45 5.17 16.36 4.16
N VAL A 46 4.20 16.51 3.25
CA VAL A 46 4.32 16.08 1.84
C VAL A 46 4.28 17.31 0.93
N PRO A 47 5.42 17.77 0.39
CA PRO A 47 5.48 19.00 -0.37
C PRO A 47 4.79 18.87 -1.74
N GLU A 48 4.17 19.96 -2.16
CA GLU A 48 3.71 20.12 -3.54
C GLU A 48 4.90 20.38 -4.49
N GLY A 49 4.75 19.99 -5.74
CA GLY A 49 5.81 20.08 -6.75
C GLY A 49 5.36 20.85 -7.98
N LYS A 50 6.32 21.33 -8.77
CA LYS A 50 6.07 21.98 -10.07
C LYS A 50 6.14 21.04 -11.26
N VAL A 51 6.96 19.99 -11.15
CA VAL A 51 7.19 18.99 -12.22
C VAL A 51 6.64 17.64 -11.78
N THR A 52 6.98 17.22 -10.57
CA THR A 52 6.48 16.01 -9.93
C THR A 52 6.40 16.20 -8.41
N SER A 53 5.53 15.42 -7.78
CA SER A 53 5.40 15.28 -6.32
C SER A 53 4.61 14.01 -6.02
N PHE A 54 4.56 13.58 -4.76
CA PHE A 54 3.67 12.51 -4.34
C PHE A 54 2.19 12.81 -4.64
N PRO A 55 1.64 14.01 -4.31
CA PRO A 55 0.30 14.40 -4.73
C PRO A 55 0.07 14.29 -6.25
N MET A 56 1.03 14.75 -7.07
CA MET A 56 0.91 14.67 -8.53
C MET A 56 0.93 13.21 -9.03
N ALA A 57 1.74 12.34 -8.43
CA ALA A 57 1.90 10.95 -8.84
C ALA A 57 0.59 10.15 -8.76
N ILE A 58 -0.26 10.48 -7.78
CA ILE A 58 -1.57 9.83 -7.57
C ILE A 58 -2.74 10.71 -8.00
N LYS A 59 -2.48 11.86 -8.65
CA LYS A 59 -3.52 12.87 -8.98
C LYS A 59 -4.44 13.14 -7.78
N ARG A 60 -3.82 13.46 -6.64
CA ARG A 60 -4.48 13.73 -5.35
C ARG A 60 -5.47 14.88 -5.52
N LYS A 61 -6.68 14.72 -4.98
CA LYS A 61 -7.67 15.79 -4.83
C LYS A 61 -7.42 16.56 -3.54
N ASP A 62 -7.97 17.78 -3.44
CA ASP A 62 -7.76 18.65 -2.28
C ASP A 62 -8.20 18.02 -0.95
N ASP A 63 -9.22 17.16 -0.98
CA ASP A 63 -9.77 16.45 0.18
C ASP A 63 -9.07 15.12 0.49
N GLU A 64 -8.01 14.76 -0.23
CA GLU A 64 -7.29 13.50 -0.06
C GLU A 64 -5.90 13.71 0.56
N THR A 65 -5.44 12.71 1.29
CA THR A 65 -4.08 12.61 1.83
C THR A 65 -3.34 11.47 1.12
N VAL A 66 -2.05 11.67 0.90
CA VAL A 66 -1.15 10.62 0.39
C VAL A 66 -0.91 9.60 1.49
N VAL A 67 -1.10 8.31 1.18
CA VAL A 67 -0.47 7.23 1.94
C VAL A 67 0.70 6.68 1.16
N PHE A 68 1.84 6.54 1.83
CA PHE A 68 3.02 5.83 1.33
C PHE A 68 3.15 4.52 2.12
N SER A 69 3.20 3.40 1.42
CA SER A 69 3.22 2.10 2.08
C SER A 69 4.03 1.06 1.33
N TRP A 70 4.44 0.03 2.06
CA TRP A 70 5.20 -1.06 1.47
C TRP A 70 5.03 -2.38 2.22
N VAL A 71 5.23 -3.47 1.48
CA VAL A 71 5.26 -4.84 1.98
C VAL A 71 6.64 -5.43 1.68
N VAL A 72 7.29 -5.96 2.72
CA VAL A 72 8.62 -6.60 2.61
C VAL A 72 8.43 -8.11 2.52
N TRP A 73 9.11 -8.74 1.58
CA TRP A 73 9.07 -10.17 1.29
C TRP A 73 10.45 -10.79 1.35
N PRO A 74 10.58 -12.10 1.68
CA PRO A 74 11.87 -12.79 1.69
C PRO A 74 12.54 -12.84 0.31
N SER A 75 11.75 -12.92 -0.76
CA SER A 75 12.19 -12.99 -2.15
C SER A 75 11.09 -12.59 -3.12
N HIS A 76 11.44 -12.32 -4.38
CA HIS A 76 10.47 -12.12 -5.46
C HIS A 76 9.53 -13.32 -5.63
N GLN A 77 10.07 -14.55 -5.55
CA GLN A 77 9.25 -15.76 -5.64
C GLN A 77 8.24 -15.82 -4.49
N SER A 78 8.70 -15.59 -3.25
CA SER A 78 7.81 -15.56 -2.08
C SER A 78 6.75 -14.46 -2.20
N ARG A 79 7.13 -13.31 -2.77
CA ARG A 79 6.19 -12.22 -3.07
C ARG A 79 5.11 -12.67 -4.06
N ASP A 80 5.47 -13.32 -5.16
CA ASP A 80 4.49 -13.75 -6.16
C ASP A 80 3.50 -14.79 -5.62
N GLU A 81 4.02 -15.78 -4.89
CA GLU A 81 3.20 -16.80 -4.22
C GLU A 81 2.29 -16.18 -3.16
N GLY A 82 2.86 -15.32 -2.30
CA GLY A 82 2.13 -14.62 -1.25
C GLY A 82 1.07 -13.68 -1.79
N MET A 83 1.38 -12.88 -2.81
CA MET A 83 0.41 -11.98 -3.43
C MET A 83 -0.75 -12.72 -4.08
N LYS A 84 -0.47 -13.84 -4.76
CA LYS A 84 -1.51 -14.70 -5.32
C LYS A 84 -2.45 -15.22 -4.23
N ALA A 85 -1.91 -15.63 -3.08
CA ALA A 85 -2.71 -16.11 -1.95
C ALA A 85 -3.53 -14.98 -1.31
N VAL A 86 -2.93 -13.81 -1.10
CA VAL A 86 -3.59 -12.60 -0.56
C VAL A 86 -4.76 -12.16 -1.45
N MET A 87 -4.59 -12.14 -2.78
CA MET A 87 -5.66 -11.78 -3.72
C MET A 87 -6.81 -12.81 -3.74
N ALA A 88 -6.51 -14.08 -3.47
CA ALA A 88 -7.51 -15.14 -3.35
C ALA A 88 -8.16 -15.20 -1.96
N ASP A 89 -7.65 -14.44 -0.97
CA ASP A 89 -8.12 -14.54 0.41
C ASP A 89 -9.53 -13.96 0.54
N PRO A 90 -10.50 -14.73 1.07
CA PRO A 90 -11.88 -14.30 1.18
C PRO A 90 -12.07 -13.11 2.14
N ARG A 91 -11.08 -12.78 3.00
CA ARG A 91 -11.15 -11.65 3.94
C ARG A 91 -10.87 -10.31 3.26
N LEU A 92 -10.20 -10.31 2.11
CA LEU A 92 -9.82 -9.09 1.38
C LEU A 92 -10.67 -8.83 0.14
N GLN A 93 -11.70 -9.66 -0.09
CA GLN A 93 -12.61 -9.45 -1.19
C GLN A 93 -13.40 -8.13 -1.00
N PRO A 94 -13.77 -7.43 -2.09
CA PRO A 94 -14.37 -6.10 -2.00
C PRO A 94 -15.65 -6.01 -1.17
N ASP A 95 -16.40 -7.11 -1.06
CA ASP A 95 -17.61 -7.24 -0.24
C ASP A 95 -17.32 -7.23 1.27
N LYS A 96 -16.12 -7.67 1.69
CA LYS A 96 -15.72 -7.74 3.10
C LYS A 96 -14.71 -6.68 3.51
N ASN A 97 -13.92 -6.20 2.55
CA ASN A 97 -12.90 -5.19 2.76
C ASN A 97 -12.98 -4.13 1.66
N GLN A 98 -14.04 -3.32 1.71
CA GLN A 98 -14.24 -2.23 0.76
C GLN A 98 -13.06 -1.26 0.79
N MET A 99 -12.50 -0.95 -0.38
CA MET A 99 -11.42 0.02 -0.51
C MET A 99 -11.92 1.41 -0.09
N PRO A 100 -11.32 2.06 0.92
CA PRO A 100 -11.73 3.38 1.37
C PRO A 100 -11.11 4.52 0.54
N PHE A 101 -10.59 4.20 -0.65
CA PHE A 101 -9.88 5.08 -1.58
C PHE A 101 -10.16 4.68 -3.04
N ASP A 102 -9.74 5.52 -3.98
CA ASP A 102 -9.87 5.26 -5.41
C ASP A 102 -8.72 4.40 -5.95
N GLY A 103 -8.98 3.11 -6.11
CA GLY A 103 -8.00 2.13 -6.60
C GLY A 103 -7.48 2.39 -8.01
N GLN A 104 -8.13 3.22 -8.83
CA GLN A 104 -7.64 3.54 -10.19
C GLN A 104 -6.44 4.49 -10.17
N ARG A 105 -6.27 5.23 -9.07
CA ARG A 105 -5.17 6.20 -8.89
C ARG A 105 -4.06 5.69 -7.97
N LEU A 106 -4.22 4.48 -7.43
CA LEU A 106 -3.16 3.74 -6.76
C LEU A 106 -2.01 3.52 -7.76
N ILE A 107 -0.80 3.88 -7.36
CA ILE A 107 0.42 3.43 -8.03
C ILE A 107 1.09 2.35 -7.18
N TYR A 108 1.58 1.31 -7.84
CA TYR A 108 2.26 0.20 -7.18
C TYR A 108 3.38 -0.37 -8.06
N GLY A 109 4.35 -1.04 -7.43
CA GLY A 109 5.44 -1.70 -8.12
C GLY A 109 6.23 -2.61 -7.20
N GLY A 110 6.91 -3.59 -7.80
CA GLY A 110 7.84 -4.48 -7.11
C GLY A 110 9.29 -4.00 -7.30
N PHE A 111 10.09 -4.08 -6.23
CA PHE A 111 11.45 -3.55 -6.17
C PHE A 111 12.40 -4.51 -5.47
N GLU A 112 13.60 -4.64 -6.02
CA GLU A 112 14.72 -5.31 -5.35
C GLU A 112 15.40 -4.34 -4.36
N VAL A 113 15.72 -4.83 -3.17
CA VAL A 113 16.43 -4.04 -2.17
C VAL A 113 17.92 -4.00 -2.50
N ILE A 114 18.43 -2.81 -2.85
CA ILE A 114 19.85 -2.59 -3.16
C ILE A 114 20.69 -2.09 -1.96
N VAL A 115 20.04 -1.51 -0.95
CA VAL A 115 20.66 -1.01 0.30
C VAL A 115 19.68 -1.21 1.45
N ASP A 116 20.13 -1.82 2.55
CA ASP A 116 19.41 -2.00 3.82
C ASP A 116 20.47 -2.00 4.94
N ALA A 117 20.33 -1.13 5.95
CA ALA A 117 21.39 -0.80 6.92
C ALA A 117 20.89 -0.83 8.36
#